data_AF-A0A947R753-F1
#
_entry.id   AF-A0A947R753-F1
#
_cell.length_a   1.000
_cell.length_b   1.000
_cell.length_c   1.000
_cell.angle_alpha   90.00
_cell.angle_beta   90.00
_cell.angle_gamma   90.00
#
_symmetry.space_group_name_H-M   'P 1'
#
loop_
_entity.id
_entity.type
_entity.pdbx_description
1 polymer ?
#
loop_
_entity_poly.entity_id
_entity_poly.type
_entity_poly.pdbx_seq_one_letter_code
_entity_poly.pdbx_strand_id
1 'polypeptide(L)'
;MKNDANSVEKQMQKYRFLLCDTTDNSSKIALSDEKCITSPIQCLSKAFEESPEIIVIRFGDIPIREREALLELIAALKRNRHTSHCNILALIHSKNRMLIEHLSRLGVEFVRYTSEIRFDSFQIQEIINSLGPDDATDRHLAILCPFLHYSRIDSKHEMTVCGAYFDRLVLGGCQLHEICETNSHLHCEYYLHQRCSS
;
A
#
# COMPACT_ATOMS: atom_id res chain seq x y z
N MET A 1 -32.04 2.74 -42.41
CA MET A 1 -31.44 1.51 -41.84
C MET A 1 -30.06 1.89 -41.34
N LYS A 2 -29.98 2.54 -40.16
CA LYS A 2 -29.60 1.95 -38.85
C LYS A 2 -28.43 0.98 -38.97
N ASN A 3 -27.25 1.44 -38.55
CA ASN A 3 -26.21 0.61 -37.95
C ASN A 3 -25.70 1.36 -36.72
N ASP A 4 -25.94 0.73 -35.57
CA ASP A 4 -25.69 1.22 -34.24
C ASP A 4 -24.19 1.18 -33.91
N ALA A 5 -23.57 2.34 -33.76
CA ALA A 5 -22.29 2.49 -33.08
C ALA A 5 -22.59 2.56 -31.57
N ASN A 6 -22.66 1.40 -30.93
CA ASN A 6 -22.86 1.28 -29.50
C ASN A 6 -21.59 1.75 -28.77
N SER A 7 -21.61 3.00 -28.32
CA SER A 7 -20.63 3.59 -27.41
C SER A 7 -20.68 2.84 -26.07
N VAL A 8 -19.68 2.00 -25.81
CA VAL A 8 -19.42 1.48 -24.46
C VAL A 8 -18.72 2.59 -23.68
N GLU A 9 -19.46 3.64 -23.33
CA GLU A 9 -19.09 4.51 -22.23
C GLU A 9 -19.39 3.73 -20.95
N LYS A 10 -18.34 3.07 -20.44
CA LYS A 10 -18.35 2.44 -19.13
C LYS A 10 -18.59 3.56 -18.12
N GLN A 11 -19.83 3.73 -17.67
CA GLN A 11 -20.20 4.75 -16.67
C GLN A 11 -19.35 4.51 -15.42
N MET A 12 -18.30 5.32 -15.24
CA MET A 12 -17.48 5.30 -14.03
C MET A 12 -18.38 5.76 -12.88
N GLN A 13 -18.74 4.82 -12.02
CA GLN A 13 -19.46 5.13 -10.80
C GLN A 13 -18.54 6.02 -9.94
N LYS A 14 -18.98 7.25 -9.68
CA LYS A 14 -18.18 8.25 -8.99
C LYS A 14 -18.30 8.03 -7.48
N TYR A 15 -17.53 7.11 -6.93
CA TYR A 15 -17.46 6.88 -5.49
C TYR A 15 -17.03 8.14 -4.74
N ARG A 16 -17.61 8.37 -3.55
CA ARG A 16 -17.14 9.42 -2.65
C ARG A 16 -15.94 8.90 -1.86
N PHE A 17 -14.75 9.35 -2.25
CA PHE A 17 -13.51 8.94 -1.60
C PHE A 17 -12.79 10.10 -0.91
N LEU A 18 -12.01 9.75 0.11
CA LEU A 18 -11.06 10.63 0.78
C LEU A 18 -9.66 10.04 0.69
N LEU A 19 -8.66 10.82 0.25
CA LEU A 19 -7.26 10.38 0.18
C LEU A 19 -6.45 10.98 1.33
N CYS A 20 -5.81 10.12 2.11
CA CYS A 20 -4.80 10.47 3.10
C CYS A 20 -3.42 10.11 2.54
N ASP A 21 -2.63 11.13 2.21
CA ASP A 21 -1.28 10.99 1.69
C ASP A 21 -0.32 11.89 2.46
N THR A 22 0.43 11.31 3.40
CA THR A 22 1.40 12.03 4.22
C THR A 22 2.77 12.15 3.57
N THR A 23 2.95 11.68 2.33
CA THR A 23 4.24 11.79 1.66
C THR A 23 4.56 13.25 1.37
N ASP A 24 5.66 13.75 1.93
CA ASP A 24 6.10 15.14 1.80
C ASP A 24 6.70 15.37 0.40
N ASN A 25 5.83 15.38 -0.61
CA ASN A 25 6.16 15.85 -1.95
C ASN A 25 5.49 17.20 -2.17
N SER A 26 6.30 18.25 -2.04
CA SER A 26 6.04 19.68 -2.19
C SER A 26 5.51 20.14 -3.56
N SER A 27 4.74 19.30 -4.25
CA SER A 27 3.94 19.66 -5.40
C SER A 27 2.52 19.20 -5.12
N LYS A 28 1.69 20.18 -4.71
CA LYS A 28 0.23 20.08 -4.64
C LYS A 28 -0.30 19.20 -5.76
N ILE A 29 -1.03 18.18 -5.37
CA ILE A 29 -1.73 17.30 -6.28
C ILE A 29 -2.75 18.15 -7.05
N ALA A 30 -2.95 17.88 -8.34
CA ALA A 30 -4.07 18.42 -9.12
C ALA A 30 -5.40 17.71 -8.78
N LEU A 31 -5.53 17.27 -7.53
CA LEU A 31 -6.80 16.95 -6.90
C LEU A 31 -7.39 18.31 -6.55
N SER A 32 -8.70 18.51 -6.67
CA SER A 32 -9.30 19.64 -5.96
C SER A 32 -8.83 19.54 -4.51
N ASP A 33 -8.16 20.56 -3.99
CA ASP A 33 -7.49 20.60 -2.67
C ASP A 33 -8.37 20.03 -1.53
N GLU A 34 -9.68 19.93 -1.73
CA GLU A 34 -10.67 19.31 -0.85
C GLU A 34 -10.50 17.80 -0.62
N LYS A 35 -10.07 16.99 -1.59
CA LYS A 35 -10.12 15.50 -1.48
C LYS A 35 -8.83 14.84 -1.00
N CYS A 36 -7.71 15.58 -1.02
CA CYS A 36 -6.43 15.08 -0.54
C CYS A 36 -6.07 15.74 0.77
N ILE A 37 -5.62 14.93 1.72
CA ILE A 37 -5.22 15.38 3.04
C ILE A 37 -3.83 14.85 3.34
N THR A 38 -2.97 15.73 3.85
CA THR A 38 -1.57 15.43 4.16
C THR A 38 -1.29 15.17 5.64
N SER A 39 -2.31 15.30 6.50
CA SER A 39 -2.20 15.08 7.94
C SER A 39 -3.17 14.00 8.43
N PRO A 40 -2.71 13.01 9.23
CA PRO A 40 -3.60 12.01 9.81
C PRO A 40 -4.75 12.60 10.62
N ILE A 41 -4.50 13.69 11.36
CA ILE A 41 -5.51 14.35 12.18
C ILE A 41 -6.59 14.99 11.30
N GLN A 42 -6.18 15.65 10.22
CA GLN A 42 -7.13 16.22 9.25
C GLN A 42 -7.92 15.13 8.55
N CYS A 43 -7.30 13.97 8.25
CA CYS A 43 -7.99 12.84 7.64
C CYS A 43 -9.10 12.33 8.55
N LEU A 44 -8.82 12.18 9.84
CA LEU A 44 -9.82 11.81 10.83
C LEU A 44 -10.99 12.81 10.90
N SER A 45 -10.69 14.12 10.94
CA SER A 45 -11.73 15.16 10.98
C SER A 45 -12.61 15.13 9.73
N LYS A 46 -12.00 15.09 8.55
CA LYS A 46 -12.77 15.07 7.29
C LYS A 46 -13.52 13.77 7.08
N ALA A 47 -12.96 12.63 7.48
CA ALA A 47 -13.69 11.36 7.43
C ALA A 47 -14.97 11.41 8.26
N PHE A 48 -14.93 12.09 9.41
CA PHE A 48 -16.08 12.31 10.26
C PHE A 48 -17.10 13.29 9.63
N GLU A 49 -16.63 14.41 9.07
CA GLU A 49 -17.48 15.46 8.49
C GLU A 49 -18.13 15.04 7.16
N GLU A 50 -17.35 14.41 6.27
CA GLU A 50 -17.77 14.12 4.90
C GLU A 50 -18.42 12.74 4.76
N SER A 51 -18.15 11.80 5.66
CA SER A 51 -18.62 10.40 5.59
C SER A 51 -18.34 9.75 4.22
N PRO A 52 -17.07 9.59 3.83
CA PRO A 52 -16.72 8.98 2.54
C PRO A 52 -17.10 7.49 2.52
N GLU A 53 -17.41 6.98 1.33
CA GLU A 53 -17.67 5.54 1.13
C GLU A 53 -16.37 4.72 1.26
N ILE A 54 -15.26 5.33 0.85
CA ILE A 54 -13.94 4.72 0.89
C ILE A 54 -12.87 5.74 1.31
N ILE A 55 -12.03 5.36 2.26
CA ILE A 55 -10.87 6.12 2.70
C ILE A 55 -9.64 5.44 2.13
N VAL A 56 -8.90 6.16 1.30
CA VAL A 56 -7.66 5.70 0.68
C VAL A 56 -6.51 6.22 1.55
N ILE A 57 -5.68 5.32 2.06
CA ILE A 57 -4.53 5.67 2.90
C ILE A 57 -3.27 5.18 2.20
N ARG A 58 -2.37 6.12 1.90
CA ARG A 58 -1.13 5.82 1.19
C ARG A 58 0.02 5.60 2.16
N PHE A 59 0.60 4.42 2.12
CA PHE A 59 1.88 4.06 2.72
C PHE A 59 2.96 4.15 1.64
N GLY A 60 3.39 5.38 1.36
CA GLY A 60 4.52 5.64 0.47
C GLY A 60 5.87 5.27 1.09
N ASP A 61 6.95 5.81 0.51
CA ASP A 61 8.29 5.74 1.11
C ASP A 61 8.41 6.74 2.28
N ILE A 62 7.75 6.39 3.39
CA ILE A 62 7.67 7.21 4.61
C ILE A 62 8.51 6.59 5.73
N PRO A 63 9.03 7.40 6.66
CA PRO A 63 9.65 6.90 7.89
C PRO A 63 8.77 5.90 8.64
N ILE A 64 9.40 4.95 9.32
CA ILE A 64 8.72 3.89 10.10
C ILE A 64 7.74 4.52 11.11
N ARG A 65 8.13 5.64 11.72
CA ARG A 65 7.29 6.39 12.67
C ARG A 65 6.03 6.96 12.03
N GLU A 66 6.12 7.45 10.79
CA GLU A 66 4.94 7.96 10.07
C GLU A 66 4.01 6.82 9.66
N ARG A 67 4.57 5.67 9.27
CA ARG A 67 3.79 4.45 9.05
C ARG A 67 3.05 4.00 10.31
N GLU A 68 3.69 4.06 11.49
CA GLU A 68 3.02 3.78 12.77
C GLU A 68 1.86 4.77 13.02
N ALA A 69 2.05 6.06 12.75
CA ALA A 69 0.99 7.05 12.86
C ALA A 69 -0.19 6.80 11.90
N LEU A 70 0.06 6.30 10.69
CA LEU A 70 -1.01 5.88 9.77
C LEU A 70 -1.77 4.65 10.28
N LEU A 71 -1.08 3.71 10.93
CA LEU A 71 -1.74 2.56 11.57
C LEU A 71 -2.60 3.01 12.76
N GLU A 72 -2.14 3.98 13.56
CA GLU A 72 -2.94 4.59 14.62
C GLU A 72 -4.18 5.31 14.08
N LEU A 73 -4.05 6.03 12.96
CA LEU A 73 -5.18 6.65 12.26
C LEU A 73 -6.22 5.59 11.86
N ILE A 74 -5.81 4.49 11.23
CA ILE A 74 -6.71 3.41 10.83
C ILE A 74 -7.43 2.84 12.06
N ALA A 75 -6.70 2.61 13.14
CA ALA A 75 -7.28 2.13 14.39
C ALA A 75 -8.33 3.12 14.94
N ALA A 76 -8.05 4.41 14.89
CA ALA A 76 -9.00 5.45 15.31
C ALA A 76 -10.25 5.48 14.41
N LEU A 77 -10.09 5.40 13.10
CA LEU A 77 -11.18 5.37 12.12
C LEU A 77 -12.10 4.16 12.34
N LYS A 78 -11.53 2.97 12.55
CA LYS A 78 -12.30 1.73 12.72
C LYS A 78 -12.95 1.60 14.10
N ARG A 79 -12.38 2.21 15.15
CA ARG A 79 -12.99 2.24 16.48
C ARG A 79 -14.14 3.26 16.60
N ASN A 80 -14.14 4.29 15.78
CA ASN A 80 -15.16 5.33 15.83
C ASN A 80 -16.43 4.87 15.09
N ARG A 81 -17.58 4.85 15.78
CA ARG A 81 -18.87 4.42 15.21
C ARG A 81 -19.25 5.19 13.95
N HIS A 82 -18.85 6.45 13.85
CA HIS A 82 -19.18 7.30 12.71
C HIS A 82 -18.36 7.02 11.44
N THR A 83 -17.19 6.39 11.56
CA THR A 83 -16.31 6.08 10.42
C THR A 83 -16.02 4.58 10.27
N SER A 84 -16.45 3.76 11.23
CA SER A 84 -16.24 2.31 11.24
C SER A 84 -16.86 1.57 10.05
N HIS A 85 -17.88 2.17 9.43
CA HIS A 85 -18.55 1.63 8.25
C HIS A 85 -17.87 1.99 6.93
N CYS A 86 -16.90 2.93 6.94
CA CYS A 86 -16.16 3.31 5.75
C CYS A 86 -15.17 2.19 5.37
N ASN A 87 -15.14 1.84 4.08
CA ASN A 87 -14.11 0.93 3.58
C ASN A 87 -12.76 1.64 3.60
N ILE A 88 -11.70 0.91 3.94
CA ILE A 88 -10.33 1.41 3.88
C ILE A 88 -9.57 0.67 2.79
N LEU A 89 -8.95 1.43 1.90
CA LEU A 89 -7.98 0.96 0.93
C LEU A 89 -6.59 1.44 1.33
N ALA A 90 -5.69 0.51 1.63
CA ALA A 90 -4.29 0.80 1.85
C ALA A 90 -3.50 0.69 0.54
N LEU A 91 -2.94 1.79 0.08
CA LEU A 91 -2.00 1.82 -1.04
C LEU A 91 -0.58 1.66 -0.50
N ILE A 92 0.07 0.54 -0.80
CA ILE A 92 1.38 0.19 -0.23
C ILE A 92 2.44 0.10 -1.33
N HIS A 93 3.64 0.60 -1.04
CA HIS A 93 4.72 0.63 -2.03
C HIS A 93 5.32 -0.75 -2.33
N SER A 94 5.38 -1.63 -1.33
CA SER A 94 6.04 -2.94 -1.44
C SER A 94 5.33 -4.02 -0.63
N LYS A 95 5.63 -5.29 -0.95
CA LYS A 95 5.15 -6.46 -0.21
C LYS A 95 5.80 -6.51 1.17
N ASN A 96 5.10 -5.98 2.17
CA ASN A 96 5.48 -6.06 3.57
C ASN A 96 4.46 -6.87 4.36
N ARG A 97 4.78 -8.14 4.68
CA ARG A 97 3.86 -9.03 5.38
C ARG A 97 3.46 -8.48 6.75
N MET A 98 4.42 -7.95 7.52
CA MET A 98 4.14 -7.42 8.87
C MET A 98 3.15 -6.25 8.81
N LEU A 99 3.32 -5.35 7.83
CA LEU A 99 2.38 -4.26 7.59
C LEU A 99 0.99 -4.80 7.23
N ILE A 100 0.90 -5.76 6.31
CA ILE A 100 -0.38 -6.33 5.87
C ILE A 100 -1.09 -7.07 7.03
N GLU A 101 -0.34 -7.75 7.90
CA GLU A 101 -0.89 -8.36 9.11
C GLU A 101 -1.46 -7.31 10.06
N HIS A 102 -0.77 -6.18 10.25
CA HIS A 102 -1.32 -5.06 11.02
C HIS A 102 -2.59 -4.48 10.38
N LEU A 103 -2.60 -4.28 9.06
CA LEU A 103 -3.77 -3.78 8.33
C LEU A 103 -4.97 -4.74 8.47
N SER A 104 -4.76 -6.06 8.33
CA SER A 104 -5.80 -7.07 8.52
C SER A 104 -6.37 -7.04 9.94
N ARG A 105 -5.51 -7.00 10.97
CA ARG A 105 -5.95 -6.89 12.39
C ARG A 105 -6.75 -5.63 12.68
N LEU A 106 -6.46 -4.55 11.95
CA LEU A 106 -7.19 -3.29 12.07
C LEU A 106 -8.50 -3.28 11.26
N GLY A 107 -8.80 -4.33 10.50
CA GLY A 107 -10.02 -4.45 9.70
C GLY A 107 -9.98 -3.66 8.39
N VAL A 108 -8.80 -3.45 7.81
CA VAL A 108 -8.65 -2.86 6.48
C VAL A 108 -9.15 -3.86 5.42
N GLU A 109 -10.08 -3.43 4.58
CA GLU A 109 -10.73 -4.28 3.59
C GLU A 109 -9.83 -4.58 2.40
N PHE A 110 -9.15 -3.55 1.88
CA PHE A 110 -8.41 -3.64 0.64
C PHE A 110 -6.96 -3.17 0.79
N VAL A 111 -6.07 -3.87 0.10
CA VAL A 111 -4.66 -3.52 -0.07
C VAL A 111 -4.35 -3.54 -1.55
N ARG A 112 -3.63 -2.52 -2.03
CA ARG A 112 -3.12 -2.52 -3.41
C ARG A 112 -1.69 -2.05 -3.45
N TYR A 113 -0.87 -2.78 -4.20
CA TYR A 113 0.52 -2.40 -4.44
C TYR A 113 0.58 -1.32 -5.50
N THR A 114 1.39 -0.30 -5.25
CA THR A 114 1.61 0.78 -6.21
C THR A 114 3.04 1.29 -6.16
N SER A 115 3.65 1.38 -7.33
CA SER A 115 4.93 2.07 -7.52
C SER A 115 4.74 3.56 -7.79
N GLU A 116 3.49 4.05 -7.88
CA GLU A 116 3.21 5.42 -8.26
C GLU A 116 3.59 6.39 -7.13
N ILE A 117 4.37 7.41 -7.51
CA ILE A 117 4.86 8.43 -6.59
C ILE A 117 3.79 9.51 -6.39
N ARG A 118 2.83 9.64 -7.31
CA ARG A 118 1.77 10.64 -7.31
C ARG A 118 0.49 10.05 -7.88
N PHE A 119 -0.64 10.46 -7.31
CA PHE A 119 -1.97 10.11 -7.79
C PHE A 119 -2.77 11.36 -8.10
N ASP A 120 -3.46 11.39 -9.23
CA ASP A 120 -4.56 12.34 -9.47
C ASP A 120 -5.93 11.72 -9.10
N SER A 121 -7.00 12.52 -9.18
CA SER A 121 -8.36 12.02 -8.87
C SER A 121 -8.80 10.89 -9.77
N PHE A 122 -8.38 10.91 -11.02
CA PHE A 122 -8.80 9.94 -12.00
C PHE A 122 -8.14 8.59 -11.71
N GLN A 123 -6.84 8.57 -11.44
CA GLN A 123 -6.09 7.37 -11.05
C GLN A 123 -6.65 6.73 -9.77
N ILE A 124 -6.96 7.52 -8.74
CA ILE A 124 -7.59 6.98 -7.52
C ILE A 124 -8.97 6.40 -7.84
N GLN A 125 -9.76 7.09 -8.66
CA GLN A 125 -11.08 6.60 -9.05
C GLN A 125 -11.00 5.31 -9.86
N GLU A 126 -10.04 5.19 -10.78
CA GLU A 126 -9.79 3.96 -11.53
C GLU A 126 -9.35 2.82 -10.61
N ILE A 127 -8.49 3.11 -9.63
CA ILE A 127 -8.09 2.13 -8.62
C ILE A 127 -9.31 1.62 -7.85
N ILE A 128 -10.15 2.53 -7.34
CA ILE A 128 -11.36 2.17 -6.59
C ILE A 128 -12.33 1.37 -7.47
N ASN A 129 -12.56 1.81 -8.71
CA ASN A 129 -13.48 1.17 -9.64
C ASN A 129 -13.00 -0.22 -10.10
N SER A 130 -11.70 -0.50 -9.96
CA SER A 130 -11.10 -1.78 -10.30
C SER A 130 -10.80 -2.66 -9.08
N LEU A 131 -11.25 -2.28 -7.88
CA LEU A 131 -11.11 -3.12 -6.70
C LEU A 131 -11.87 -4.43 -6.90
N GLY A 132 -11.19 -5.53 -6.59
CA GLY A 132 -11.76 -6.86 -6.69
C GLY A 132 -11.34 -7.76 -5.54
N PRO A 133 -11.75 -9.05 -5.58
CA PRO A 133 -11.39 -10.04 -4.57
C PRO A 133 -9.87 -10.22 -4.40
N ASP A 134 -9.09 -9.94 -5.44
CA ASP A 134 -7.62 -10.05 -5.41
C ASP A 134 -6.96 -8.93 -4.59
N ASP A 135 -7.65 -7.82 -4.34
CA ASP A 135 -7.20 -6.72 -3.49
C ASP A 135 -7.58 -6.91 -2.02
N ALA A 136 -8.33 -7.96 -1.68
CA ALA A 136 -8.73 -8.22 -0.30
C ALA A 136 -7.50 -8.47 0.57
N THR A 137 -7.42 -7.83 1.74
CA THR A 137 -6.25 -7.94 2.63
C THR A 137 -5.89 -9.39 2.97
N ASP A 138 -6.90 -10.23 3.22
CA ASP A 138 -6.70 -11.65 3.54
C ASP A 138 -6.12 -12.45 2.36
N ARG A 139 -6.46 -12.08 1.12
CA ARG A 139 -5.91 -12.69 -0.09
C ARG A 139 -4.40 -12.44 -0.17
N HIS A 140 -3.95 -11.25 0.17
CA HIS A 140 -2.52 -10.94 0.23
C HIS A 140 -1.80 -11.74 1.32
N LEU A 141 -2.39 -11.87 2.51
CA LEU A 141 -1.81 -12.69 3.59
C LEU A 141 -1.70 -14.17 3.24
N ALA A 142 -2.65 -14.69 2.46
CA ALA A 142 -2.64 -16.08 2.02
C ALA A 142 -1.52 -16.40 1.01
N ILE A 143 -1.08 -15.40 0.22
CA ILE A 143 -0.04 -15.58 -0.82
C ILE A 143 1.36 -15.30 -0.26
N LEU A 144 1.49 -14.45 0.75
CA LEU A 144 2.78 -14.09 1.33
C LEU A 144 3.31 -15.20 2.25
N CYS A 145 4.61 -15.50 2.14
CA CYS A 145 5.27 -16.48 2.99
C CYS A 145 5.13 -16.10 4.49
N PRO A 146 4.63 -17.00 5.36
CA PRO A 146 4.39 -16.69 6.77
C PRO A 146 5.66 -16.48 7.59
N PHE A 147 6.81 -16.88 7.05
CA PHE A 147 8.11 -16.80 7.72
C PHE A 147 8.89 -15.51 7.38
N LEU A 148 8.30 -14.58 6.62
CA LEU A 148 8.94 -13.30 6.36
C LEU A 148 8.91 -12.41 7.61
N HIS A 149 10.09 -11.99 8.04
CA HIS A 149 10.30 -11.03 9.11
C HIS A 149 11.01 -9.79 8.58
N TYR A 150 10.89 -8.70 9.34
CA TYR A 150 11.44 -7.39 8.98
C TYR A 150 12.26 -6.87 10.16
N SER A 151 13.54 -6.63 9.94
CA SER A 151 14.45 -6.08 10.94
C SER A 151 14.78 -4.64 10.58
N ARG A 152 14.52 -3.71 11.50
CA ARG A 152 14.78 -2.29 11.29
C ARG A 152 16.28 -2.03 11.10
N ILE A 153 16.64 -1.34 10.02
CA ILE A 153 18.01 -0.87 9.75
C ILE A 153 18.16 0.56 10.29
N ASP A 154 17.23 1.45 9.92
CA ASP A 154 17.24 2.85 10.33
C ASP A 154 15.81 3.41 10.50
N SER A 155 15.62 4.73 10.41
CA SER A 155 14.31 5.38 10.54
C SER A 155 13.37 5.19 9.36
N LYS A 156 13.85 4.68 8.23
CA LYS A 156 13.08 4.45 7.00
C LYS A 156 13.16 3.00 6.52
N HIS A 157 14.33 2.37 6.64
CA HIS A 157 14.61 1.10 6.00
C HIS A 157 14.43 -0.09 6.94
N GLU A 158 13.88 -1.17 6.38
CA GLU A 158 13.75 -2.48 7.01
C GLU A 158 14.39 -3.55 6.11
N MET A 159 15.07 -4.49 6.75
CA MET A 159 15.68 -5.64 6.13
C MET A 159 14.70 -6.81 6.15
N THR A 160 14.41 -7.41 5.00
CA THR A 160 13.55 -8.59 4.93
C THR A 160 14.37 -9.86 5.17
N VAL A 161 13.97 -10.67 6.14
CA VAL A 161 14.63 -11.93 6.51
C VAL A 161 13.62 -13.08 6.59
N CYS A 162 14.09 -14.32 6.52
CA CYS A 162 13.23 -15.51 6.62
C CYS A 162 13.48 -16.28 7.91
N GLY A 163 12.50 -16.30 8.80
CA GLY A 163 12.56 -17.02 10.07
C GLY A 163 12.69 -18.53 9.91
N ALA A 164 12.11 -19.12 8.86
CA ALA A 164 12.26 -20.55 8.56
C ALA A 164 13.69 -20.94 8.17
N TYR A 165 14.50 -19.96 7.75
CA TYR A 165 15.91 -20.15 7.39
C TYR A 165 16.83 -19.38 8.33
N PHE A 166 16.53 -19.36 9.63
CA PHE A 166 17.36 -18.75 10.68
C PHE A 166 17.65 -17.25 10.43
N ASP A 167 16.62 -16.51 10.05
CA ASP A 167 16.68 -15.07 9.77
C ASP A 167 17.74 -14.69 8.71
N ARG A 168 17.97 -15.59 7.75
CA ARG A 168 18.76 -15.27 6.56
C ARG A 168 18.05 -14.23 5.72
N LEU A 169 18.85 -13.35 5.12
CA LEU A 169 18.40 -12.33 4.18
C LEU A 169 17.58 -12.94 3.04
N VAL A 170 16.39 -12.38 2.83
CA VAL A 170 15.58 -12.68 1.64
C VAL A 170 15.83 -11.56 0.65
N LEU A 171 16.88 -11.71 -0.14
CA LEU A 171 17.11 -10.84 -1.29
C LEU A 171 16.29 -11.41 -2.45
N GLY A 172 15.34 -10.62 -2.97
CA GLY A 172 14.74 -10.92 -4.27
C GLY A 172 15.81 -10.84 -5.37
N GLY A 173 15.62 -11.54 -6.49
CA GLY A 173 16.63 -11.62 -7.56
C GLY A 173 17.16 -10.26 -8.04
N CYS A 174 16.30 -9.24 -8.10
CA CYS A 174 16.69 -7.88 -8.49
C CYS A 174 17.53 -7.15 -7.42
N GLN A 175 17.17 -7.25 -6.14
CA GLN A 175 17.94 -6.61 -5.04
C GLN A 175 19.27 -7.32 -4.77
N LEU A 176 19.33 -8.63 -5.06
CA LEU A 176 20.57 -9.40 -4.97
C LEU A 176 21.59 -8.90 -6.00
N HIS A 177 21.14 -8.49 -7.19
CA HIS A 177 21.99 -7.89 -8.22
C HIS A 177 22.57 -6.54 -7.75
N GLU A 178 21.74 -5.67 -7.17
CA GLU A 178 22.16 -4.34 -6.71
C GLU A 178 23.12 -4.36 -5.51
N ILE A 179 22.96 -5.31 -4.59
CA ILE A 179 23.77 -5.40 -3.36
C ILE A 179 25.01 -6.28 -3.56
N CYS A 180 24.89 -7.38 -4.31
CA CYS A 180 25.92 -8.40 -4.40
C CYS A 180 26.79 -8.31 -5.67
N GLU A 181 26.46 -7.48 -6.67
CA GLU A 181 27.34 -7.23 -7.82
C GLU A 181 28.29 -6.04 -7.60
N THR A 182 28.89 -5.98 -6.41
CA THR A 182 30.14 -5.24 -6.23
C THR A 182 31.30 -6.20 -6.44
N ASN A 183 32.41 -5.73 -7.04
CA ASN A 183 33.61 -6.55 -7.32
C ASN A 183 34.14 -7.32 -6.08
N SER A 184 33.76 -6.89 -4.88
CA SER A 184 34.04 -7.50 -3.57
C SER A 184 33.25 -8.78 -3.24
N HIS A 185 32.16 -9.10 -3.97
CA HIS A 185 31.25 -10.21 -3.62
C HIS A 185 31.12 -11.30 -4.69
N LEU A 186 31.97 -11.29 -5.72
CA LEU A 186 32.03 -12.29 -6.81
C LEU A 186 32.19 -13.74 -6.35
N HIS A 187 32.64 -13.97 -5.11
CA HIS A 187 32.87 -15.30 -4.53
C HIS A 187 31.78 -15.73 -3.52
N CYS A 188 30.66 -15.01 -3.45
CA CYS A 188 29.56 -15.37 -2.57
C CYS A 188 28.91 -16.68 -3.04
N GLU A 189 28.99 -17.74 -2.22
CA GLU A 189 28.38 -19.06 -2.52
C GLU A 189 26.88 -18.97 -2.80
N TYR A 190 26.20 -17.95 -2.26
CA TYR A 190 24.78 -17.69 -2.49
C TYR A 190 24.48 -17.20 -3.93
N TYR A 191 25.42 -16.48 -4.57
CA TYR A 191 25.32 -16.03 -5.97
C TYR A 191 25.63 -17.16 -6.95
N LEU A 192 26.67 -17.96 -6.65
CA LEU A 192 27.12 -19.06 -7.51
C LEU A 192 26.10 -20.22 -7.60
N HIS A 193 25.15 -20.28 -6.67
CA HIS A 193 24.12 -21.32 -6.62
C HIS A 193 22.70 -20.76 -6.56
N GLN A 194 22.36 -19.78 -7.42
CA GLN A 194 20.98 -19.33 -7.58
C GLN A 194 20.07 -20.50 -8.00
N ARG A 195 19.18 -20.93 -7.09
CA ARG A 195 18.06 -21.79 -7.45
C ARG A 195 16.94 -20.90 -7.99
N CYS A 196 16.89 -20.75 -9.31
CA CYS A 196 15.74 -20.18 -9.99
C CYS A 196 14.52 -21.08 -9.74
N SER A 197 13.63 -20.69 -8.84
CA SER A 197 12.26 -21.22 -8.81
C SER A 197 11.39 -20.30 -9.66
N SER A 198 10.91 -20.87 -10.76
CA SER A 198 9.97 -20.32 -11.74
C SER A 198 8.63 -19.93 -11.13
#